data_AF-A0A8H6I4L7-F1
#
_entry.id   AF-A0A8H6I4L7-F1
#
_cell.length_a   1.000
_cell.length_b   1.000
_cell.length_c   1.000
_cell.angle_alpha   90.00
_cell.angle_beta   90.00
_cell.angle_gamma   90.00
#
_symmetry.space_group_name_H-M   'P 1'
#
loop_
_entity.id
_entity.type
_entity.pdbx_description
1 polymer ?
#
loop_
_entity_poly.entity_id
_entity_poly.type
_entity_poly.pdbx_seq_one_letter_code
_entity_poly.pdbx_strand_id
1 'polypeptide(L)'
;DTARFRRNLRVSPDTFDAIVAAIEDHEVFHNKSLTAKQFPVEIQLAVAMYRFGHDGNAAAVPSIAQWAGVSEGFVTKATRRVIIAVLALHDQIIHWPTSAEKEEAKEWVEEASCAAWRDGFCMVDGTLIPLFEKPGSHGEVYFDRKSNYSLNAQV
;
A
#
# COMPACT_ATOMS: atom_id res chain seq x y z
N ASP A 1 -4.44 16.57 14.12
CA ASP A 1 -3.07 16.77 13.61
C ASP A 1 -2.80 15.78 12.48
N THR A 2 -2.78 16.28 11.25
CA THR A 2 -2.62 15.51 10.01
C THR A 2 -1.24 14.86 9.89
N ALA A 3 -0.18 15.51 10.40
CA ALA A 3 1.17 14.97 10.34
C ALA A 3 1.31 13.72 11.22
N ARG A 4 0.78 13.78 12.44
CA ARG A 4 0.73 12.61 13.33
C ARG A 4 -0.17 11.51 12.79
N PHE A 5 -1.31 11.86 12.19
CA PHE A 5 -2.22 10.88 11.59
C PHE A 5 -1.52 10.09 10.48
N ARG A 6 -0.90 10.79 9.52
CA ARG A 6 -0.13 10.16 8.42
C ARG A 6 1.05 9.35 8.94
N ARG A 7 1.77 9.84 9.95
CA ARG A 7 2.87 9.08 10.55
C ARG A 7 2.40 7.75 11.13
N ASN A 8 1.28 7.77 11.84
CA ASN A 8 0.77 6.60 12.55
C ASN A 8 0.03 5.63 11.63
N LEU A 9 -0.81 6.12 10.73
CA LEU A 9 -1.72 5.30 9.92
C LEU A 9 -1.31 5.21 8.44
N ARG A 10 -0.25 5.91 8.02
CA ARG A 10 0.32 5.90 6.66
C ARG A 10 -0.58 6.40 5.53
N VAL A 11 -1.73 6.99 5.85
CA VAL A 11 -2.67 7.61 4.90
C VAL A 11 -3.11 8.99 5.36
N SER A 12 -3.66 9.80 4.46
CA SER A 12 -4.37 11.04 4.84
C SER A 12 -5.71 10.71 5.53
N PRO A 13 -6.27 11.64 6.31
CA PRO A 13 -7.62 11.49 6.85
C PRO A 13 -8.67 11.20 5.77
N ASP A 14 -8.65 11.93 4.66
CA ASP A 14 -9.63 11.73 3.58
C ASP A 14 -9.55 10.33 2.95
N THR A 15 -8.33 9.81 2.75
CA THR A 15 -8.13 8.43 2.26
C THR A 15 -8.57 7.42 3.31
N PHE A 16 -8.34 7.69 4.59
CA PHE A 16 -8.81 6.81 5.67
C PHE A 16 -10.34 6.71 5.68
N ASP A 17 -11.03 7.85 5.60
CA ASP A 17 -12.49 7.89 5.58
C ASP A 17 -13.05 7.17 4.34
N ALA A 18 -12.40 7.32 3.18
CA ALA A 18 -12.75 6.57 1.97
C ALA A 18 -12.59 5.05 2.15
N ILE A 19 -11.53 4.60 2.83
CA ILE A 19 -11.35 3.17 3.13
C ILE A 19 -12.43 2.69 4.11
N VAL A 20 -12.78 3.47 5.13
CA VAL A 20 -13.88 3.12 6.05
C VAL A 20 -15.18 2.94 5.27
N ALA A 21 -15.56 3.91 4.45
CA ALA A 21 -16.78 3.83 3.63
C ALA A 21 -16.78 2.62 2.68
N ALA A 22 -15.62 2.23 2.16
CA ALA A 22 -15.51 1.06 1.27
C ALA A 22 -15.69 -0.29 1.99
N ILE A 23 -15.46 -0.36 3.31
CA ILE A 23 -15.44 -1.63 4.07
C ILE A 23 -16.52 -1.70 5.17
N GLU A 24 -17.20 -0.60 5.51
CA GLU A 24 -18.05 -0.52 6.70
C GLU A 24 -19.23 -1.50 6.70
N ASP A 25 -19.80 -1.77 5.53
CA ASP A 25 -20.94 -2.67 5.36
C ASP A 25 -20.55 -4.15 5.25
N HIS A 26 -19.25 -4.47 5.34
CA HIS A 26 -18.79 -5.84 5.20
C HIS A 26 -19.20 -6.70 6.42
N GLU A 27 -19.81 -7.87 6.17
CA GLU A 27 -20.41 -8.74 7.21
C GLU A 27 -19.47 -9.09 8.38
N VAL A 28 -18.16 -9.13 8.14
CA VAL A 28 -17.13 -9.38 9.17
C VAL A 28 -17.13 -8.35 10.31
N PHE A 29 -17.67 -7.15 10.06
CA PHE A 29 -17.83 -6.10 11.06
C PHE A 29 -19.16 -6.16 11.82
N HIS A 30 -20.08 -7.03 11.41
CA HIS A 30 -21.36 -7.23 12.05
C HIS A 30 -21.32 -8.49 12.92
N ASN A 31 -21.73 -8.36 14.17
CA ASN A 31 -22.00 -9.54 15.01
C ASN A 31 -23.51 -9.78 15.07
N LYS A 32 -23.91 -11.02 15.31
CA LYS A 32 -25.33 -11.40 15.46
C LYS A 32 -25.86 -11.18 16.88
N SER A 33 -25.11 -10.45 17.73
CA SER A 33 -25.49 -10.24 19.12
C SER A 33 -26.48 -9.08 19.23
N LEU A 34 -27.55 -9.31 19.99
CA LEU A 34 -28.53 -8.27 20.31
C LEU A 34 -28.02 -7.27 21.36
N THR A 35 -26.93 -7.60 22.07
CA THR A 35 -26.47 -6.86 23.26
C THR A 35 -25.01 -6.42 23.17
N ALA A 36 -24.14 -7.20 22.52
CA ALA A 36 -22.74 -6.84 22.41
C ALA A 36 -22.51 -5.89 21.24
N LYS A 37 -22.21 -4.62 21.52
CA LYS A 37 -21.79 -3.67 20.48
C LYS A 37 -20.38 -4.01 20.01
N GLN A 38 -20.22 -4.17 18.70
CA GLN A 38 -18.90 -4.27 18.08
C GLN A 38 -18.21 -2.90 18.11
N PHE A 39 -16.88 -2.89 18.18
CA PHE A 39 -16.14 -1.65 18.02
C PHE A 39 -16.42 -1.05 16.63
N PRO A 40 -16.41 0.29 16.52
CA PRO A 40 -16.56 0.95 15.24
C PRO A 40 -15.49 0.51 14.22
N VAL A 41 -15.83 0.55 12.93
CA VAL A 41 -14.97 0.07 11.84
C VAL A 41 -13.72 0.94 11.74
N GLU A 42 -13.87 2.25 11.91
CA GLU A 42 -12.78 3.23 11.96
C GLU A 42 -11.75 2.89 13.04
N ILE A 43 -12.17 2.42 14.22
CA ILE A 43 -11.24 2.03 15.29
C ILE A 43 -10.49 0.75 14.91
N GLN A 44 -11.19 -0.22 14.33
CA GLN A 44 -10.57 -1.47 13.87
C GLN A 44 -9.58 -1.22 12.73
N LEU A 45 -9.94 -0.34 11.79
CA LEU A 45 -9.08 0.08 10.69
C LEU A 45 -7.85 0.82 11.20
N ALA A 46 -8.00 1.79 12.11
CA ALA A 46 -6.87 2.52 12.68
C ALA A 46 -5.87 1.60 13.38
N VAL A 47 -6.35 0.60 14.13
CA VAL A 47 -5.49 -0.40 14.77
C VAL A 47 -4.75 -1.26 13.73
N ALA A 48 -5.43 -1.71 12.68
CA ALA A 48 -4.81 -2.49 11.62
C ALA A 48 -3.77 -1.68 10.84
N MET A 49 -4.10 -0.45 10.44
CA MET A 49 -3.19 0.43 9.70
C MET A 49 -1.99 0.83 10.54
N TYR A 50 -2.18 1.12 11.83
CA TYR A 50 -1.06 1.36 12.73
C TYR A 50 -0.14 0.13 12.77
N ARG A 51 -0.69 -1.07 12.86
CA ARG A 51 0.09 -2.31 12.83
C ARG A 51 0.87 -2.50 11.52
N PHE A 52 0.24 -2.24 10.37
CA PHE A 52 0.89 -2.37 9.05
C PHE A 52 1.93 -1.29 8.79
N GLY A 53 1.80 -0.12 9.43
CA GLY A 53 2.72 0.99 9.28
C GLY A 53 3.98 0.90 10.16
N HIS A 54 4.16 -0.16 10.93
CA HIS A 54 5.27 -0.31 11.88
C HIS A 54 5.91 -1.69 11.77
N ASP A 55 7.18 -1.76 12.18
CA ASP A 55 7.98 -3.00 12.24
C ASP A 55 8.54 -3.23 13.66
N GLY A 56 9.04 -4.45 13.89
CA GLY A 56 9.70 -4.84 15.13
C GLY A 56 8.80 -4.68 16.36
N ASN A 57 9.34 -4.13 17.44
CA ASN A 57 8.63 -3.98 18.71
C ASN A 57 7.39 -3.07 18.61
N ALA A 58 7.37 -2.12 17.67
CA ALA A 58 6.23 -1.24 17.46
C ALA A 58 5.04 -1.95 16.77
N ALA A 59 5.32 -3.04 16.04
CA ALA A 59 4.31 -3.89 15.41
C ALA A 59 3.81 -5.03 16.32
N ALA A 60 4.42 -5.19 17.51
CA ALA A 60 4.05 -6.22 18.46
C ALA A 60 2.64 -5.96 19.03
N VAL A 61 1.85 -7.03 19.16
CA VAL A 61 0.46 -6.95 19.64
C VAL A 61 0.34 -6.25 21.01
N PRO A 62 1.19 -6.53 22.02
CA PRO A 62 1.12 -5.81 23.30
C PRO A 62 1.37 -4.31 23.17
N SER A 63 2.34 -3.91 22.35
CA SER A 63 2.67 -2.49 22.11
C SER A 63 1.50 -1.74 21.45
N ILE A 64 0.85 -2.37 20.48
CA ILE A 64 -0.31 -1.79 19.79
C ILE A 64 -1.53 -1.73 20.71
N ALA A 65 -1.75 -2.77 21.52
CA ALA A 65 -2.81 -2.81 22.52
C ALA A 65 -2.66 -1.67 23.53
N GLN A 66 -1.43 -1.43 24.01
CA GLN A 66 -1.10 -0.31 24.88
C GLN A 66 -1.32 1.05 24.18
N TRP A 67 -0.89 1.20 22.93
CA TRP A 67 -1.07 2.43 22.15
C TRP A 67 -2.55 2.76 21.92
N ALA A 68 -3.37 1.75 21.57
CA ALA A 68 -4.78 1.92 21.26
C ALA A 68 -5.70 1.89 22.49
N GLY A 69 -5.20 1.51 23.67
CA GLY A 69 -6.01 1.35 24.88
C GLY A 69 -7.02 0.21 24.79
N VAL A 70 -6.65 -0.90 24.15
CA VAL A 70 -7.52 -2.06 23.87
C VAL A 70 -6.87 -3.37 24.30
N SER A 71 -7.63 -4.47 24.31
CA SER A 71 -7.06 -5.80 24.57
C SER A 71 -6.22 -6.33 23.39
N GLU A 72 -5.19 -7.13 23.67
CA GLU A 72 -4.39 -7.82 22.65
C GLU A 72 -5.23 -8.70 21.71
N GLY A 73 -6.24 -9.38 22.27
CA GLY A 73 -7.20 -10.16 21.49
C GLY A 73 -8.02 -9.31 20.52
N PHE A 74 -8.33 -8.06 20.91
CA PHE A 74 -8.99 -7.11 20.00
C PHE A 74 -8.08 -6.71 18.85
N VAL A 75 -6.81 -6.39 19.11
CA VAL A 75 -5.83 -6.05 18.05
C VAL A 75 -5.80 -7.14 16.98
N THR A 76 -5.66 -8.39 17.40
CA THR A 76 -5.61 -9.53 16.48
C THR A 76 -6.90 -9.68 15.68
N LYS A 77 -8.07 -9.53 16.33
CA LYS A 77 -9.37 -9.60 15.66
C LYS A 77 -9.59 -8.45 14.69
N ALA A 78 -9.27 -7.22 15.07
CA ALA A 78 -9.37 -6.03 14.24
C ALA A 78 -8.51 -6.17 12.98
N THR A 79 -7.24 -6.57 13.12
CA THR A 79 -6.35 -6.82 11.97
C THR A 79 -6.94 -7.88 11.03
N ARG A 80 -7.41 -9.01 11.56
CA ARG A 80 -7.99 -10.08 10.73
C ARG A 80 -9.23 -9.62 9.98
N ARG A 81 -10.12 -8.88 10.63
CA ARG A 81 -11.36 -8.36 10.03
C ARG A 81 -11.06 -7.39 8.90
N VAL A 82 -10.14 -6.45 9.12
CA VAL A 82 -9.71 -5.49 8.10
C VAL A 82 -9.12 -6.21 6.90
N ILE A 83 -8.25 -7.20 7.10
CA ILE A 83 -7.70 -8.01 5.99
C ILE A 83 -8.81 -8.69 5.20
N ILE A 84 -9.77 -9.33 5.87
CA ILE A 84 -10.90 -10.00 5.19
C ILE A 84 -11.70 -9.00 4.35
N ALA A 85 -12.08 -7.85 4.93
CA ALA A 85 -12.90 -6.87 4.24
C ALA A 85 -12.17 -6.22 3.05
N VAL A 86 -10.87 -5.93 3.20
CA VAL A 86 -10.03 -5.41 2.10
C VAL A 86 -9.87 -6.44 0.99
N LEU A 87 -9.65 -7.72 1.32
CA LEU A 87 -9.54 -8.78 0.32
C LEU A 87 -10.85 -9.03 -0.43
N ALA A 88 -12.01 -8.76 0.18
CA ALA A 88 -13.29 -8.84 -0.53
C ALA A 88 -13.42 -7.80 -1.66
N LEU A 89 -12.62 -6.72 -1.62
CA LEU A 89 -12.55 -5.72 -2.67
C LEU A 89 -11.50 -6.05 -3.75
N HIS A 90 -10.74 -7.14 -3.60
CA HIS A 90 -9.59 -7.46 -4.45
C HIS A 90 -9.92 -7.39 -5.94
N ASP A 91 -10.96 -8.09 -6.40
CA ASP A 91 -11.25 -8.18 -7.84
C ASP A 91 -11.83 -6.89 -8.42
N GLN A 92 -12.33 -6.00 -7.56
CA GLN A 92 -12.86 -4.68 -7.96
C GLN A 92 -11.74 -3.64 -8.09
N ILE A 93 -10.66 -3.78 -7.32
CA ILE A 93 -9.59 -2.78 -7.21
C ILE A 93 -8.31 -3.24 -7.92
N ILE A 94 -8.03 -4.54 -7.89
CA ILE A 94 -6.83 -5.17 -8.46
C ILE A 94 -7.27 -5.93 -9.71
N HIS A 95 -7.37 -5.22 -10.82
CA HIS A 95 -7.64 -5.78 -12.14
C HIS A 95 -6.62 -5.27 -13.16
N TRP A 96 -6.50 -5.98 -14.27
CA TRP A 96 -5.72 -5.48 -15.41
C TRP A 96 -6.39 -4.21 -15.96
N PRO A 97 -5.61 -3.18 -16.36
CA PRO A 97 -6.18 -1.99 -16.94
C PRO A 97 -6.88 -2.33 -18.26
N THR A 98 -8.04 -1.71 -18.45
CA THR A 98 -8.83 -1.76 -19.68
C THR A 98 -8.06 -1.11 -20.83
N SER A 99 -8.47 -1.37 -22.07
CA SER A 99 -7.84 -0.72 -23.23
C SER A 99 -7.93 0.81 -23.18
N ALA A 100 -9.00 1.35 -22.58
CA ALA A 100 -9.17 2.79 -22.41
C ALA A 100 -8.18 3.37 -21.38
N GLU A 101 -8.06 2.75 -20.20
CA GLU A 101 -7.09 3.16 -19.17
C GLU A 101 -5.64 3.04 -19.65
N LYS A 102 -5.34 1.99 -20.45
CA LYS A 102 -4.03 1.86 -21.10
C LYS A 102 -3.76 3.02 -22.05
N GLU A 103 -4.76 3.42 -22.84
CA GLU A 103 -4.60 4.50 -23.80
C GLU A 103 -4.42 5.86 -23.11
N GLU A 104 -5.19 6.13 -22.06
CA GLU A 104 -5.03 7.33 -21.23
C GLU A 104 -3.63 7.40 -20.61
N ALA A 105 -3.13 6.28 -20.06
CA ALA A 105 -1.77 6.21 -19.52
C ALA A 105 -0.70 6.42 -20.60
N LYS A 106 -0.92 5.92 -21.82
CA LYS A 106 -0.04 6.13 -22.98
C LYS A 106 0.01 7.58 -23.41
N GLU A 107 -1.14 8.24 -23.49
CA GLU A 107 -1.25 9.67 -23.77
C GLU A 107 -0.49 10.48 -22.74
N TRP A 108 -0.70 10.18 -21.45
CA TRP A 108 0.04 10.85 -20.37
C TRP A 108 1.55 10.65 -20.49
N VAL A 109 2.05 9.45 -20.77
CA VAL A 109 3.50 9.22 -20.95
C VAL A 109 4.04 10.00 -22.13
N GLU A 110 3.35 10.01 -23.26
CA GLU A 110 3.77 10.78 -24.44
C GLU A 110 3.83 12.28 -24.16
N GLU A 111 2.83 12.83 -23.46
CA GLU A 111 2.78 14.25 -23.06
C GLU A 111 3.88 14.60 -22.05
N ALA A 112 4.13 13.73 -21.07
CA ALA A 112 5.15 13.94 -20.05
C ALA A 112 6.58 13.68 -20.54
N SER A 113 6.74 12.94 -21.64
CA SER A 113 8.04 12.56 -22.20
C SER A 113 8.13 12.82 -23.72
N CYS A 114 7.96 11.80 -24.58
CA CYS A 114 7.79 11.94 -26.01
C CYS A 114 7.13 10.71 -26.66
N ALA A 115 6.71 10.84 -27.93
CA ALA A 115 6.00 9.80 -28.69
C ALA A 115 6.68 8.43 -28.69
N ALA A 116 8.02 8.38 -28.70
CA ALA A 116 8.77 7.14 -28.69
C ALA A 116 8.58 6.32 -27.40
N TRP A 117 8.18 6.98 -26.30
CA TRP A 117 7.97 6.36 -25.00
C TRP A 117 6.51 6.04 -24.71
N ARG A 118 5.57 6.32 -25.63
CA ARG A 118 4.13 6.07 -25.46
C ARG A 118 3.84 4.66 -24.92
N ASP A 119 4.42 3.63 -25.54
CA ASP A 119 4.22 2.24 -25.14
C ASP A 119 4.93 1.85 -23.81
N GLY A 120 5.69 2.77 -23.21
CA GLY A 120 6.28 2.67 -21.88
C GLY A 120 5.31 2.92 -20.72
N PHE A 121 4.02 3.15 -21.00
CA PHE A 121 2.97 3.45 -20.00
C PHE A 121 2.85 2.48 -18.81
N CYS A 122 3.34 1.24 -18.96
CA CYS A 122 3.28 0.20 -17.93
C CYS A 122 4.67 -0.10 -17.31
N MET A 123 5.70 0.71 -17.58
CA MET A 123 6.99 0.56 -16.92
C MET A 123 6.87 1.03 -15.47
N VAL A 124 6.69 0.08 -14.56
CA VAL A 124 6.67 0.30 -13.12
C VAL A 124 7.92 -0.37 -12.55
N ASP A 125 8.79 0.43 -11.94
CA ASP A 125 10.11 0.09 -11.38
C ASP A 125 11.31 0.18 -12.36
N GLY A 126 12.44 0.61 -11.80
CA GLY A 126 13.66 0.94 -12.53
C GLY A 126 14.15 -0.23 -13.36
N THR A 127 14.09 -0.10 -14.69
CA THR A 127 14.64 -1.11 -15.57
C THR A 127 16.15 -0.99 -15.51
N LEU A 128 16.81 -2.06 -15.06
CA LEU A 128 18.26 -2.17 -15.09
C LEU A 128 18.69 -2.47 -16.53
N ILE A 129 19.28 -1.48 -17.20
CA ILE A 129 19.91 -1.67 -18.52
C ILE A 129 21.30 -2.26 -18.28
N PRO A 130 21.54 -3.54 -18.61
CA PRO A 130 22.83 -4.16 -18.36
C PRO A 130 23.91 -3.52 -19.22
N LEU A 131 25.06 -3.25 -18.61
CA LEU A 131 26.27 -2.78 -19.27
C LEU A 131 27.14 -3.98 -19.61
N PHE A 132 27.67 -4.00 -20.83
CA PHE A 132 28.56 -5.07 -21.31
C PHE A 132 29.85 -5.14 -20.48
N GLU A 133 30.37 -3.98 -20.07
CA GLU A 133 31.59 -3.85 -19.28
C GLU A 133 31.42 -2.85 -18.14
N LYS A 134 32.26 -3.00 -17.12
CA LYS A 134 32.38 -2.04 -16.02
C LYS A 134 32.74 -0.66 -16.58
N PRO A 135 31.97 0.39 -16.27
CA PRO A 135 32.35 1.75 -16.65
C PRO A 135 33.71 2.15 -16.10
N GLY A 136 34.54 2.76 -16.95
CA GLY A 136 35.89 3.18 -16.57
C GLY A 136 35.91 4.27 -15.49
N SER A 137 34.87 5.09 -15.41
CA SER A 137 34.66 6.07 -14.34
C SER A 137 33.59 5.59 -13.38
N HIS A 138 33.91 5.57 -12.08
CA HIS A 138 32.97 5.20 -11.00
C HIS A 138 32.27 3.84 -11.20
N GLY A 139 32.93 2.85 -11.82
CA GLY A 139 32.34 1.56 -12.17
C GLY A 139 31.63 0.81 -11.02
N GLU A 140 32.09 0.96 -9.78
CA GLU A 140 31.45 0.35 -8.60
C GLU A 140 30.03 0.88 -8.34
N VAL A 141 29.73 2.11 -8.75
CA VAL A 141 28.42 2.74 -8.54
C VAL A 141 27.35 2.14 -9.48
N TYR A 142 27.79 1.46 -10.54
CA TYR A 142 26.94 0.75 -11.49
C TYR A 142 26.76 -0.72 -11.13
N PHE A 143 27.39 -1.22 -10.07
CA PHE A 143 27.26 -2.61 -9.64
C PHE A 143 25.96 -2.79 -8.84
N ASP A 144 25.01 -3.51 -9.43
CA ASP A 144 23.68 -3.67 -8.88
C ASP A 144 23.58 -4.83 -7.87
N ARG A 145 22.45 -4.91 -7.17
CA ARG A 145 22.12 -6.00 -6.23
C ARG A 145 22.10 -7.39 -6.89
N LYS A 146 21.96 -7.45 -8.22
CA LYS A 146 21.96 -8.71 -9.00
C LYS A 146 23.37 -9.10 -9.44
N SER A 147 24.40 -8.43 -8.92
CA SER A 147 25.81 -8.65 -9.24
C SER A 147 26.15 -8.40 -10.71
N ASN A 148 25.46 -7.46 -11.37
CA ASN A 148 25.77 -6.99 -12.72
C ASN A 148 26.13 -5.51 -12.74
N TYR A 149 26.83 -5.07 -13.79
CA TYR A 149 26.92 -3.65 -14.08
C TYR A 149 25.68 -3.21 -14.85
N SER A 150 24.91 -2.25 -14.33
CA SER A 150 23.70 -1.77 -14.98
C SER A 150 23.39 -0.31 -14.69
N LEU A 151 22.64 0.32 -15.60
CA LEU A 151 22.07 1.65 -15.41
C LEU A 151 20.64 1.49 -14.93
N ASN A 152 20.29 2.22 -13.88
CA ASN A 152 18.89 2.36 -13.49
C ASN A 152 18.23 3.40 -14.39
N ALA A 153 17.36 2.96 -15.29
CA ALA A 153 16.45 3.83 -16.00
C ALA A 153 15.15 3.94 -15.18
N GLN A 154 14.96 5.10 -14.53
CA GLN A 154 13.69 5.49 -13.95
C GLN A 154 13.02 6.47 -14.92
N VAL A 155 11.78 6.16 -15.32
CA VAL A 155 10.90 7.08 -16.07
C VAL A 155 9.87 7.63 -15.09
#